data_AF-G1UFR1-F1
#
_entry.id   AF-G1UFR1-F1
#
_cell.length_a   1.000
_cell.length_b   1.000
_cell.length_c   1.000
_cell.angle_alpha   90.00
_cell.angle_beta   90.00
_cell.angle_gamma   90.00
#
_symmetry.space_group_name_H-M   'P 1'
#
loop_
_entity.id
_entity.type
_entity.pdbx_description
1 polymer ?
#
loop_
_entity_poly.entity_id
_entity_poly.type
_entity_poly.pdbx_seq_one_letter_code
_entity_poly.pdbx_strand_id
1 'polypeptide(L)'
;MQWRVGVHWICCLLVLWAALPCHGVAHRKFGSIRNKVNGMTRLTSSSNSSSSSNSTYAVILDSGSTGTRLHVFSFNQSTQIQYIDDDFEYLYKVTPGLSSYASNPEGAAESVMALLEKAEAVVPEEYQASTPVRLGATAGLRALSSNTSELILEAIREVVKSNTSFALESDDAIAILSGNQEGYYLWVTVNYLLNNLGEEYPKTIGVADLGGGSVQMAYAISDDVASNAPDYAPNGDAYVTKISLSNSTYHIYVHSYLNPGTESSRAAILKLTGDSDNPCILTGFNGTYNYSDVEYKASSPANGSSYDECRSTVLKLFDFNATCAHKNCTFAGVWNGGGGAGQSELYLATSFYYLAADAGIVNKNAMIGKVRPIDYKIMAELACKTTYEEAKTVFSNMDEVWLPYICMDLVYQYTLLVDAFGLDPWEVVTVVKKIEYEDSQLDASWALGSAIESVSSLSSYRRLMYVV
;
A
#
# COMPACT_ATOMS: atom_id res chain seq x y z
N MET A 1 -1.32 4.56 73.78
CA MET A 1 -0.58 5.71 73.24
C MET A 1 -1.39 6.26 72.05
N GLN A 2 -2.29 7.25 72.18
CA GLN A 2 -2.05 8.71 72.30
C GLN A 2 -1.18 9.22 71.13
N TRP A 3 -1.55 10.14 70.21
CA TRP A 3 -2.65 11.11 69.95
C TRP A 3 -2.70 11.33 68.40
N ARG A 4 -3.84 11.42 67.68
CA ARG A 4 -4.74 12.59 67.40
C ARG A 4 -3.98 13.83 66.87
N VAL A 5 -4.34 14.53 65.77
CA VAL A 5 -5.59 15.23 65.35
C VAL A 5 -5.44 15.57 63.83
N GLY A 6 -6.40 15.41 62.89
CA GLY A 6 -7.63 16.21 62.62
C GLY A 6 -7.29 17.53 61.89
N VAL A 7 -7.99 18.11 60.90
CA VAL A 7 -9.42 18.21 60.48
C VAL A 7 -9.42 18.89 59.08
N HIS A 8 -10.12 18.40 58.03
CA HIS A 8 -11.38 18.90 57.39
C HIS A 8 -11.48 20.43 57.15
N TRP A 9 -11.97 20.93 56.00
CA TRP A 9 -13.35 21.33 55.60
C TRP A 9 -13.34 21.52 54.05
N ILE A 10 -14.16 20.94 53.16
CA ILE A 10 -15.61 21.05 52.80
C ILE A 10 -16.16 22.47 52.52
N CYS A 11 -16.54 22.71 51.24
CA CYS A 11 -17.78 23.36 50.71
C CYS A 11 -17.51 23.99 49.32
N CYS A 12 -18.08 23.50 48.20
CA CYS A 12 -19.45 23.69 47.66
C CYS A 12 -19.75 25.06 47.02
N LEU A 13 -20.18 24.97 45.75
CA LEU A 13 -21.12 25.81 44.98
C LEU A 13 -20.68 27.22 44.50
N LEU A 14 -20.78 27.46 43.19
CA LEU A 14 -21.91 28.22 42.61
C LEU A 14 -21.81 28.36 41.08
N VAL A 15 -22.86 27.86 40.42
CA VAL A 15 -23.32 28.26 39.09
C VAL A 15 -23.98 29.63 39.21
N LEU A 16 -23.67 30.58 38.33
CA LEU A 16 -24.51 31.77 38.14
C LEU A 16 -24.50 32.23 36.68
N TRP A 17 -25.69 32.17 36.10
CA TRP A 17 -26.13 32.79 34.85
C TRP A 17 -26.55 34.23 35.16
N ALA A 18 -26.13 35.23 34.37
CA ALA A 18 -26.78 36.54 34.33
C ALA A 18 -26.51 37.27 33.02
N ALA A 19 -27.57 37.88 32.50
CA ALA A 19 -27.72 38.48 31.18
C ALA A 19 -27.33 39.97 31.09
N LEU A 20 -26.88 40.39 29.89
CA LEU A 20 -27.12 41.66 29.14
C LEU A 20 -26.76 43.03 29.81
N PRO A 21 -26.42 44.13 29.07
CA PRO A 21 -27.09 44.56 27.82
C PRO A 21 -26.23 45.18 26.68
N CYS A 22 -26.87 45.23 25.52
CA CYS A 22 -26.55 46.04 24.33
C CYS A 22 -26.32 47.52 24.65
N HIS A 23 -25.42 48.18 23.92
CA HIS A 23 -25.55 49.55 23.39
C HIS A 23 -24.74 49.64 22.09
N GLY A 24 -25.37 50.08 21.00
CA GLY A 24 -24.74 50.25 19.69
C GLY A 24 -24.49 51.72 19.33
N VAL A 25 -23.64 51.96 18.34
CA VAL A 25 -23.53 53.16 17.47
C VAL A 25 -22.79 52.70 16.20
N ALA A 26 -23.45 52.47 15.06
CA ALA A 26 -23.86 53.38 13.98
C ALA A 26 -22.81 53.60 12.85
N HIS A 27 -23.25 53.16 11.67
CA HIS A 27 -22.78 53.32 10.28
C HIS A 27 -22.23 54.68 9.81
N ARG A 28 -21.41 54.64 8.74
CA ARG A 28 -21.63 55.36 7.45
C ARG A 28 -20.79 54.72 6.32
N LYS A 29 -21.41 54.14 5.27
CA LYS A 29 -21.77 54.71 3.92
C LYS A 29 -20.56 54.70 2.95
N PHE A 30 -20.61 54.34 1.66
CA PHE A 30 -21.67 54.26 0.64
C PHE A 30 -21.12 53.55 -0.63
N GLY A 31 -21.99 52.98 -1.47
CA GLY A 31 -21.64 52.65 -2.86
C GLY A 31 -22.42 51.47 -3.46
N SER A 32 -23.61 51.74 -4.01
CA SER A 32 -24.51 50.78 -4.67
C SER A 32 -24.49 51.01 -6.18
N ILE A 33 -24.52 49.94 -7.01
CA ILE A 33 -25.30 49.90 -8.27
C ILE A 33 -25.84 48.47 -8.57
N ARG A 34 -27.18 48.40 -8.44
CA ARG A 34 -28.27 47.58 -9.05
C ARG A 34 -28.06 46.38 -10.01
N ASN A 35 -28.79 45.32 -9.64
CA ASN A 35 -29.83 44.54 -10.38
C ASN A 35 -29.49 43.53 -11.48
N LYS A 36 -29.77 42.24 -11.19
CA LYS A 36 -30.96 41.53 -11.72
C LYS A 36 -31.26 40.26 -10.91
N VAL A 37 -32.46 40.20 -10.34
CA VAL A 37 -33.07 39.02 -9.71
C VAL A 37 -34.07 38.43 -10.70
N ASN A 38 -33.95 37.13 -10.97
CA ASN A 38 -35.05 36.22 -11.27
C ASN A 38 -34.77 35.02 -10.34
N GLY A 39 -35.44 34.92 -9.19
CA GLY A 39 -36.68 34.14 -9.09
C GLY A 39 -36.36 32.73 -8.57
N MET A 40 -35.90 32.61 -7.32
CA MET A 40 -35.66 31.33 -6.66
C MET A 40 -36.88 30.96 -5.83
N THR A 41 -37.77 30.18 -6.42
CA THR A 41 -38.88 29.54 -5.73
C THR A 41 -38.31 28.55 -4.72
N ARG A 42 -38.74 28.67 -3.47
CA ARG A 42 -38.38 27.78 -2.36
C ARG A 42 -39.01 26.41 -2.63
N LEU A 43 -38.25 25.48 -3.21
CA LEU A 43 -38.66 24.09 -3.32
C LEU A 43 -38.35 23.39 -1.99
N THR A 44 -39.44 23.00 -1.35
CA THR A 44 -39.51 22.10 -0.21
C THR A 44 -38.72 20.83 -0.46
N SER A 45 -38.00 20.37 0.56
CA SER A 45 -37.34 19.07 0.64
C SER A 45 -38.33 17.95 0.31
N SER A 46 -38.30 17.47 -0.92
CA SER A 46 -38.79 16.15 -1.27
C SER A 46 -37.63 15.17 -1.11
N SER A 47 -37.79 14.25 -0.17
CA SER A 47 -37.12 12.96 -0.14
C SER A 47 -37.19 12.34 -1.54
N ASN A 48 -36.07 12.35 -2.27
CA ASN A 48 -35.95 11.62 -3.52
C ASN A 48 -35.42 10.22 -3.19
N SER A 49 -36.34 9.30 -2.93
CA SER A 49 -36.08 7.90 -3.24
C SER A 49 -36.25 7.69 -4.75
N SER A 50 -35.37 6.87 -5.32
CA SER A 50 -35.35 6.37 -6.70
C SER A 50 -34.79 7.29 -7.81
N SER A 51 -33.47 7.24 -7.97
CA SER A 51 -32.93 6.77 -9.24
C SER A 51 -32.11 5.53 -8.95
N SER A 52 -32.54 4.35 -9.41
CA SER A 52 -31.68 3.17 -9.48
C SER A 52 -30.52 3.50 -10.42
N SER A 53 -29.43 4.03 -9.89
CA SER A 53 -28.15 3.97 -10.59
C SER A 53 -27.85 2.48 -10.74
N ASN A 54 -27.59 2.02 -11.97
CA ASN A 54 -27.02 0.69 -12.21
C ASN A 54 -25.58 0.70 -11.68
N SER A 55 -25.44 0.73 -10.36
CA SER A 55 -24.17 0.63 -9.66
C SER A 55 -23.74 -0.82 -9.61
N THR A 56 -22.44 -1.05 -9.63
CA THR A 56 -21.84 -2.38 -9.51
C THR A 56 -20.77 -2.31 -8.46
N TYR A 57 -20.84 -3.20 -7.49
CA TYR A 57 -19.88 -3.25 -6.40
C TYR A 57 -18.78 -4.25 -6.74
N ALA A 58 -17.64 -4.13 -6.08
CA ALA A 58 -16.58 -5.14 -6.06
C ALA A 58 -16.03 -5.27 -4.65
N VAL A 59 -15.84 -6.50 -4.18
CA VAL A 59 -15.24 -6.83 -2.89
C VAL A 59 -13.86 -7.41 -3.13
N ILE A 60 -12.81 -6.69 -2.72
CA ILE A 60 -11.42 -7.12 -2.89
C ILE A 60 -10.77 -7.31 -1.52
N LEU A 61 -10.16 -8.48 -1.32
CA LEU A 61 -9.43 -8.86 -0.12
C LEU A 61 -7.93 -8.91 -0.43
N ASP A 62 -7.17 -7.95 0.10
CA ASP A 62 -5.70 -7.92 0.04
C ASP A 62 -5.11 -8.67 1.23
N SER A 63 -4.61 -9.88 1.00
CA SER A 63 -3.94 -10.70 2.02
C SER A 63 -2.43 -10.49 1.99
N GLY A 64 -1.98 -9.43 2.66
CA GLY A 64 -0.57 -9.14 2.93
C GLY A 64 0.05 -10.05 4.01
N SER A 65 1.37 -9.93 4.20
CA SER A 65 2.12 -10.71 5.20
C SER A 65 1.70 -10.42 6.65
N THR A 66 1.29 -9.18 6.95
CA THR A 66 0.98 -8.73 8.33
C THR A 66 -0.51 -8.61 8.63
N GLY A 67 -1.38 -8.80 7.63
CA GLY A 67 -2.83 -8.69 7.80
C GLY A 67 -3.57 -8.75 6.49
N THR A 68 -4.88 -8.94 6.59
CA THR A 68 -5.81 -8.96 5.45
C THR A 68 -6.66 -7.69 5.45
N ARG A 69 -6.76 -7.02 4.31
CA ARG A 69 -7.55 -5.79 4.12
C ARG A 69 -8.73 -6.07 3.22
N LEU A 70 -9.90 -5.63 3.62
CA LEU A 70 -11.11 -5.55 2.82
C LEU A 70 -11.18 -4.18 2.16
N HIS A 71 -11.44 -4.18 0.86
CA HIS A 71 -11.81 -3.02 0.07
C HIS A 71 -13.18 -3.31 -0.57
N VAL A 72 -14.13 -2.40 -0.39
CA VAL A 72 -15.38 -2.39 -1.18
C VAL A 72 -15.41 -1.12 -2.00
N PHE A 73 -15.65 -1.29 -3.30
CA PHE A 73 -15.80 -0.20 -4.26
C PHE A 73 -17.16 -0.29 -4.94
N SER A 74 -17.70 0.84 -5.37
CA SER A 74 -18.90 0.94 -6.20
C SER A 74 -18.56 1.66 -7.50
N PHE A 75 -19.11 1.21 -8.61
CA PHE A 75 -18.84 1.76 -9.93
C PHE A 75 -20.14 2.03 -10.69
N ASN A 76 -20.14 3.09 -11.52
CA ASN A 76 -21.16 3.26 -12.54
C ASN A 76 -20.82 2.48 -13.81
N GLN A 77 -21.72 2.41 -14.79
CA GLN A 77 -21.53 1.69 -16.06
C GLN A 77 -20.30 2.10 -16.90
N SER A 78 -19.70 3.25 -16.61
CA SER A 78 -18.46 3.73 -17.24
C SER A 78 -17.22 3.41 -16.41
N THR A 79 -17.33 2.53 -15.40
CA THR A 79 -16.30 2.17 -14.42
C THR A 79 -15.75 3.35 -13.63
N GLN A 80 -16.51 4.45 -13.54
CA GLN A 80 -16.16 5.53 -12.62
C GLN A 80 -16.60 5.12 -11.23
N ILE A 81 -15.68 5.24 -10.27
CA ILE A 81 -15.93 4.95 -8.87
C ILE A 81 -17.04 5.88 -8.35
N GLN A 82 -17.89 5.36 -7.47
CA GLN A 82 -19.07 6.03 -6.92
C GLN A 82 -18.98 5.97 -5.39
N TYR A 83 -19.66 6.91 -4.73
CA TYR A 83 -19.75 6.89 -3.28
C TYR A 83 -20.44 5.62 -2.76
N ILE A 84 -19.89 5.12 -1.67
CA ILE A 84 -20.48 4.20 -0.72
C ILE A 84 -20.66 5.03 0.56
N ASP A 85 -21.92 5.37 0.87
CA ASP A 85 -22.25 6.35 1.89
C ASP A 85 -21.54 7.70 1.68
N ASP A 86 -20.51 8.00 2.47
CA ASP A 86 -19.77 9.27 2.48
C ASP A 86 -18.34 9.18 1.89
N ASP A 87 -17.93 8.03 1.34
CA ASP A 87 -16.58 7.82 0.79
C ASP A 87 -16.61 6.99 -0.50
N PHE A 88 -15.53 6.93 -1.29
CA PHE A 88 -15.42 6.11 -2.50
C PHE A 88 -14.93 4.69 -2.22
N GLU A 89 -14.41 4.43 -1.02
CA GLU A 89 -13.82 3.16 -0.61
C GLU A 89 -14.24 2.81 0.82
N TYR A 90 -14.81 1.62 1.02
CA TYR A 90 -14.91 1.05 2.37
C TYR A 90 -13.69 0.18 2.64
N LEU A 91 -12.84 0.63 3.56
CA LEU A 91 -11.59 -0.04 3.92
C LEU A 91 -11.63 -0.57 5.36
N TYR A 92 -11.33 -1.86 5.55
CA TYR A 92 -11.18 -2.46 6.88
C TYR A 92 -10.02 -3.45 6.92
N LYS A 93 -9.29 -3.54 8.03
CA LYS A 93 -8.14 -4.45 8.17
C LYS A 93 -8.28 -5.36 9.39
N VAL A 94 -7.87 -6.61 9.24
CA VAL A 94 -7.63 -7.55 10.35
C VAL A 94 -6.16 -7.98 10.40
N THR A 95 -5.71 -8.41 11.57
CA THR A 95 -4.37 -8.94 11.83
C THR A 95 -4.49 -10.17 12.75
N PRO A 96 -3.63 -11.20 12.61
CA PRO A 96 -2.48 -11.30 11.70
C PRO A 96 -2.88 -11.60 10.24
N GLY A 97 -1.90 -11.71 9.35
CA GLY A 97 -2.12 -12.12 7.95
C GLY A 97 -2.34 -13.63 7.81
N LEU A 98 -2.83 -14.06 6.65
CA LEU A 98 -3.19 -15.47 6.40
C LEU A 98 -2.03 -16.44 6.61
N SER A 99 -0.78 -16.02 6.37
CA SER A 99 0.39 -16.88 6.56
C SER A 99 0.62 -17.30 8.02
N SER A 100 0.10 -16.54 8.99
CA SER A 100 0.16 -16.90 10.42
C SER A 100 -0.76 -18.07 10.80
N TYR A 101 -1.64 -18.48 9.89
CA TYR A 101 -2.56 -19.60 10.05
C TYR A 101 -2.09 -20.85 9.30
N ALA A 102 -0.79 -20.98 9.03
CA ALA A 102 -0.19 -22.11 8.29
C ALA A 102 -0.59 -23.50 8.83
N SER A 103 -0.90 -23.61 10.12
CA SER A 103 -1.35 -24.85 10.77
C SER A 103 -2.85 -24.89 11.10
N ASN A 104 -3.62 -23.85 10.74
CA ASN A 104 -5.04 -23.71 11.06
C ASN A 104 -5.83 -23.03 9.90
N PRO A 105 -6.04 -23.71 8.75
CA PRO A 105 -6.80 -23.17 7.62
C PRO A 105 -8.20 -22.68 7.98
N GLU A 106 -8.90 -23.35 8.89
CA GLU A 106 -10.23 -22.95 9.36
C GLU A 106 -10.17 -21.58 10.06
N GLY A 107 -9.17 -21.35 10.91
CA GLY A 107 -8.93 -20.05 11.53
C GLY A 107 -8.59 -18.94 10.52
N ALA A 108 -7.92 -19.28 9.42
CA ALA A 108 -7.70 -18.35 8.31
C ALA A 108 -9.04 -17.94 7.67
N ALA A 109 -9.90 -18.92 7.39
CA ALA A 109 -11.22 -18.69 6.80
C ALA A 109 -12.14 -17.88 7.74
N GLU A 110 -12.15 -18.16 9.05
CA GLU A 110 -12.86 -17.37 10.05
C GLU A 110 -12.40 -15.91 10.07
N SER A 111 -11.09 -15.66 9.93
CA SER A 111 -10.54 -14.29 9.87
C SER A 111 -11.03 -13.52 8.63
N VAL A 112 -11.21 -14.20 7.51
CA VAL A 112 -11.75 -13.62 6.26
C VAL A 112 -13.27 -13.45 6.37
N MET A 113 -13.98 -14.37 7.03
CA MET A 113 -15.43 -14.25 7.23
C MET A 113 -15.78 -12.95 7.98
N ALA A 114 -14.99 -12.58 9.00
CA ALA A 114 -15.19 -11.32 9.73
C ALA A 114 -15.07 -10.07 8.84
N LEU A 115 -14.33 -10.15 7.72
CA LEU A 115 -14.29 -9.11 6.70
C LEU A 115 -15.50 -9.20 5.77
N LEU A 116 -15.88 -10.40 5.32
CA LEU A 116 -17.02 -10.61 4.43
C LEU A 116 -18.34 -10.13 5.06
N GLU A 117 -18.56 -10.36 6.35
CA GLU A 117 -19.73 -9.84 7.08
C GLU A 117 -19.81 -8.30 7.03
N LYS A 118 -18.66 -7.62 7.06
CA LYS A 118 -18.61 -6.15 6.91
C LYS A 118 -18.91 -5.73 5.49
N ALA A 119 -18.43 -6.48 4.50
CA ALA A 119 -18.74 -6.23 3.10
C ALA A 119 -20.25 -6.38 2.85
N GLU A 120 -20.90 -7.43 3.36
CA GLU A 120 -22.35 -7.63 3.23
C GLU A 120 -23.17 -6.53 3.92
N ALA A 121 -22.67 -5.97 5.02
CA ALA A 121 -23.31 -4.84 5.69
C ALA A 121 -23.26 -3.54 4.89
N VAL A 122 -22.30 -3.41 3.96
CA VAL A 122 -22.05 -2.20 3.17
C VAL A 122 -22.65 -2.32 1.76
N VAL A 123 -22.62 -3.52 1.15
CA VAL A 123 -23.19 -3.78 -0.17
C VAL A 123 -24.71 -4.01 -0.02
N PRO A 124 -25.58 -3.21 -0.68
CA PRO A 124 -27.02 -3.40 -0.57
C PRO A 124 -27.46 -4.79 -1.06
N GLU A 125 -28.45 -5.37 -0.38
CA GLU A 125 -28.89 -6.77 -0.55
C GLU A 125 -29.19 -7.12 -2.02
N GLU A 126 -29.79 -6.20 -2.77
CA GLU A 126 -30.11 -6.38 -4.19
C GLU A 126 -28.89 -6.49 -5.12
N TYR A 127 -27.71 -6.04 -4.68
CA TYR A 127 -26.47 -6.08 -5.47
C TYR A 127 -25.53 -7.21 -5.05
N GLN A 128 -25.70 -7.81 -3.86
CA GLN A 128 -24.76 -8.80 -3.30
C GLN A 128 -24.55 -10.00 -4.25
N ALA A 129 -25.63 -10.58 -4.77
CA ALA A 129 -25.58 -11.71 -5.72
C ALA A 129 -24.84 -11.42 -7.03
N SER A 130 -24.69 -10.15 -7.39
CA SER A 130 -23.98 -9.69 -8.60
C SER A 130 -22.61 -9.09 -8.31
N THR A 131 -22.22 -8.99 -7.04
CA THR A 131 -20.99 -8.33 -6.62
C THR A 131 -19.86 -9.36 -6.61
N PRO A 132 -18.86 -9.25 -7.50
CA PRO A 132 -17.71 -10.13 -7.48
C PRO A 132 -16.92 -9.97 -6.18
N VAL A 133 -16.48 -11.11 -5.64
CA VAL A 133 -15.52 -11.17 -4.54
C VAL A 133 -14.22 -11.77 -5.03
N ARG A 134 -13.11 -11.08 -4.74
CA ARG A 134 -11.76 -11.56 -5.04
C ARG A 134 -10.88 -11.47 -3.79
N LEU A 135 -9.99 -12.44 -3.62
CA LEU A 135 -8.92 -12.41 -2.65
C LEU A 135 -7.60 -12.63 -3.36
N GLY A 136 -6.68 -11.69 -3.16
CA GLY A 136 -5.31 -11.79 -3.62
C GLY A 136 -4.36 -11.98 -2.45
N ALA A 137 -3.80 -13.17 -2.33
CA ALA A 137 -2.72 -13.43 -1.37
C ALA A 137 -1.37 -13.06 -1.99
N THR A 138 -0.55 -12.30 -1.26
CA THR A 138 0.74 -11.80 -1.77
C THR A 138 1.92 -12.64 -1.27
N ALA A 139 3.07 -12.02 -1.01
CA ALA A 139 4.31 -12.73 -0.72
C ALA A 139 4.26 -13.57 0.57
N GLY A 140 3.40 -13.23 1.54
CA GLY A 140 3.25 -13.99 2.78
C GLY A 140 2.82 -15.44 2.54
N LEU A 141 1.79 -15.64 1.71
CA LEU A 141 1.30 -16.99 1.37
C LEU A 141 2.19 -17.68 0.33
N ARG A 142 2.91 -16.93 -0.52
CA ARG A 142 3.95 -17.48 -1.42
C ARG A 142 5.11 -18.13 -0.67
N ALA A 143 5.40 -17.67 0.55
CA ALA A 143 6.50 -18.19 1.36
C ALA A 143 6.19 -19.53 2.04
N LEU A 144 4.91 -19.91 2.13
CA LEU A 144 4.50 -21.21 2.66
C LEU A 144 4.65 -22.33 1.62
N SER A 145 4.53 -23.58 2.07
CA SER A 145 4.48 -24.71 1.13
C SER A 145 3.23 -24.62 0.26
N SER A 146 3.36 -24.99 -1.03
CA SER A 146 2.25 -24.98 -1.99
C SER A 146 0.98 -25.68 -1.46
N ASN A 147 1.15 -26.82 -0.77
CA ASN A 147 0.04 -27.53 -0.14
C ASN A 147 -0.61 -26.74 1.01
N THR A 148 0.19 -26.09 1.87
CA THR A 148 -0.32 -25.28 2.98
C THR A 148 -1.11 -24.07 2.47
N SER A 149 -0.56 -23.35 1.49
CA SER A 149 -1.23 -22.19 0.91
C SER A 149 -2.55 -22.57 0.25
N GLU A 150 -2.58 -23.69 -0.47
CA GLU A 150 -3.80 -24.18 -1.13
C GLU A 150 -4.87 -24.60 -0.11
N LEU A 151 -4.50 -25.26 0.98
CA LEU A 151 -5.46 -25.61 2.05
C LEU A 151 -6.13 -24.37 2.66
N ILE A 152 -5.36 -23.29 2.86
CA ILE A 152 -5.90 -22.01 3.34
C ILE A 152 -6.87 -21.40 2.32
N LEU A 153 -6.46 -21.34 1.04
CA LEU A 153 -7.30 -20.76 -0.01
C LEU A 153 -8.59 -21.56 -0.21
N GLU A 154 -8.53 -22.89 -0.15
CA GLU A 154 -9.70 -23.74 -0.28
C GLU A 154 -10.69 -23.53 0.86
N ALA A 155 -10.22 -23.47 2.11
CA ALA A 155 -11.08 -23.17 3.26
C ALA A 155 -11.79 -21.80 3.10
N ILE A 156 -11.12 -20.82 2.51
CA ILE A 156 -11.72 -19.50 2.23
C ILE A 156 -12.73 -19.59 1.08
N ARG A 157 -12.43 -20.31 0.00
CA ARG A 157 -13.38 -20.55 -1.10
C ARG A 157 -14.65 -21.22 -0.60
N GLU A 158 -14.52 -22.22 0.28
CA GLU A 158 -15.66 -22.89 0.89
C GLU A 158 -16.53 -21.90 1.67
N VAL A 159 -15.95 -21.10 2.58
CA VAL A 159 -16.71 -20.11 3.36
C VAL A 159 -17.38 -19.06 2.47
N VAL A 160 -16.70 -18.56 1.43
CA VAL A 160 -17.33 -17.63 0.47
C VAL A 160 -18.53 -18.28 -0.21
N LYS A 161 -18.40 -19.53 -0.68
CA LYS A 161 -19.48 -20.28 -1.36
C LYS A 161 -20.64 -20.62 -0.44
N SER A 162 -20.40 -20.96 0.83
CA SER A 162 -21.42 -21.46 1.75
C SER A 162 -22.05 -20.40 2.66
N ASN A 163 -21.36 -19.29 2.92
CA ASN A 163 -21.75 -18.33 3.96
C ASN A 163 -22.04 -16.92 3.43
N THR A 164 -21.76 -16.62 2.16
CA THR A 164 -22.00 -15.29 1.59
C THR A 164 -22.90 -15.33 0.37
N SER A 165 -23.52 -14.19 0.06
CA SER A 165 -24.29 -14.02 -1.18
C SER A 165 -23.44 -13.50 -2.34
N PHE A 166 -22.14 -13.28 -2.17
CA PHE A 166 -21.28 -12.69 -3.20
C PHE A 166 -20.99 -13.63 -4.37
N ALA A 167 -20.73 -13.04 -5.55
CA ALA A 167 -20.41 -13.78 -6.75
C ALA A 167 -18.93 -14.21 -6.75
N LEU A 168 -18.69 -15.51 -6.60
CA LEU A 168 -17.37 -16.08 -6.85
C LEU A 168 -17.25 -16.44 -8.34
N GLU A 169 -16.56 -15.60 -9.12
CA GLU A 169 -16.47 -15.72 -10.59
C GLU A 169 -15.82 -17.05 -11.04
N SER A 170 -14.80 -17.50 -10.31
CA SER A 170 -14.07 -18.75 -10.50
C SER A 170 -13.27 -19.09 -9.23
N ASP A 171 -12.66 -20.28 -9.19
CA ASP A 171 -11.73 -20.61 -8.09
C ASP A 171 -10.49 -19.70 -8.09
N ASP A 172 -10.10 -19.14 -9.26
CA ASP A 172 -9.00 -18.17 -9.40
C ASP A 172 -9.31 -16.78 -8.81
N ALA A 173 -10.57 -16.51 -8.46
CA ALA A 173 -10.94 -15.28 -7.76
C ALA A 173 -10.35 -15.24 -6.34
N ILE A 174 -10.04 -16.41 -5.75
CA ILE A 174 -9.38 -16.54 -4.44
C ILE A 174 -8.08 -17.29 -4.69
N ALA A 175 -7.01 -16.53 -4.87
CA ALA A 175 -5.74 -17.06 -5.34
C ALA A 175 -4.54 -16.30 -4.77
N ILE A 176 -3.36 -16.90 -4.93
CA ILE A 176 -2.11 -16.17 -4.77
C ILE A 176 -1.92 -15.31 -6.01
N LEU A 177 -1.80 -13.99 -5.83
CA LEU A 177 -1.44 -13.11 -6.94
C LEU A 177 0.00 -13.37 -7.37
N SER A 178 0.20 -13.52 -8.67
CA SER A 178 1.54 -13.38 -9.23
C SER A 178 2.08 -12.01 -8.90
N GLY A 179 3.39 -11.91 -8.70
CA GLY A 179 3.99 -10.62 -8.39
C GLY A 179 3.80 -9.59 -9.50
N ASN A 180 3.68 -10.04 -10.76
CA ASN A 180 3.38 -9.15 -11.88
C ASN A 180 1.95 -8.61 -11.82
N GLN A 181 0.97 -9.41 -11.39
CA GLN A 181 -0.39 -8.93 -11.14
C GLN A 181 -0.42 -7.82 -10.10
N GLU A 182 0.24 -8.03 -8.95
CA GLU A 182 0.38 -7.03 -7.90
C GLU A 182 0.94 -5.70 -8.46
N GLY A 183 2.00 -5.77 -9.28
CA GLY A 183 2.63 -4.61 -9.89
C GLY A 183 1.75 -3.87 -10.90
N TYR A 184 1.15 -4.58 -11.88
CA TYR A 184 0.35 -3.90 -12.90
C TYR A 184 -0.99 -3.40 -12.35
N TYR A 185 -1.59 -4.07 -11.36
CA TYR A 185 -2.79 -3.56 -10.72
C TYR A 185 -2.53 -2.27 -9.94
N LEU A 186 -1.40 -2.16 -9.22
CA LEU A 186 -1.01 -0.89 -8.60
C LEU A 186 -0.82 0.20 -9.67
N TRP A 187 -0.19 -0.13 -10.81
CA TRP A 187 -0.02 0.80 -11.92
C TRP A 187 -1.38 1.30 -12.43
N VAL A 188 -2.37 0.42 -12.57
CA VAL A 188 -3.75 0.78 -12.92
C VAL A 188 -4.37 1.67 -11.86
N THR A 189 -4.28 1.32 -10.57
CA THR A 189 -4.81 2.14 -9.46
C THR A 189 -4.27 3.57 -9.53
N VAL A 190 -2.95 3.74 -9.58
CA VAL A 190 -2.31 5.06 -9.57
C VAL A 190 -2.73 5.88 -10.78
N ASN A 191 -2.67 5.30 -11.97
CA ASN A 191 -3.01 6.03 -13.19
C ASN A 191 -4.52 6.27 -13.35
N TYR A 192 -5.37 5.43 -12.75
CA TYR A 192 -6.81 5.67 -12.67
C TYR A 192 -7.11 6.89 -11.78
N LEU A 193 -6.58 6.90 -10.56
CA LEU A 193 -6.84 7.96 -9.58
C LEU A 193 -6.27 9.32 -10.02
N LEU A 194 -5.17 9.31 -10.76
CA LEU A 194 -4.57 10.52 -11.34
C LEU A 194 -5.16 10.92 -12.70
N ASN A 195 -6.17 10.19 -13.19
CA ASN A 195 -6.83 10.42 -14.49
C ASN A 195 -5.84 10.43 -15.68
N ASN A 196 -4.86 9.52 -15.65
CA ASN A 196 -3.88 9.32 -16.72
C ASN A 196 -4.24 8.14 -17.65
N LEU A 197 -5.23 7.31 -17.29
CA LEU A 197 -5.70 6.24 -18.17
C LEU A 197 -6.42 6.81 -19.40
N GLY A 198 -6.07 6.29 -20.58
CA GLY A 198 -6.53 6.79 -21.88
C GLY A 198 -5.51 7.72 -22.57
N GLU A 199 -4.58 8.31 -21.81
CA GLU A 199 -3.52 9.16 -22.34
C GLU A 199 -2.37 8.35 -22.98
N GLU A 200 -1.48 9.01 -23.72
CA GLU A 200 -0.27 8.37 -24.23
C GLU A 200 0.64 7.89 -23.09
N TYR A 201 1.34 6.76 -23.28
CA TYR A 201 2.20 6.14 -22.26
C TYR A 201 3.19 7.11 -21.55
N PRO A 202 3.78 8.14 -22.21
CA PRO A 202 4.70 9.07 -21.55
C PRO A 202 4.05 9.94 -20.46
N LYS A 203 2.72 10.03 -20.44
CA LYS A 203 1.95 10.78 -19.42
C LYS A 203 1.52 9.91 -18.24
N THR A 204 1.78 8.61 -18.32
CA THR A 204 1.49 7.69 -17.21
C THR A 204 2.59 7.71 -16.17
N ILE A 205 2.24 7.31 -14.96
CA ILE A 205 3.14 7.26 -13.81
C ILE A 205 3.62 5.82 -13.63
N GLY A 206 4.93 5.64 -13.48
CA GLY A 206 5.51 4.37 -13.08
C GLY A 206 5.34 4.15 -11.57
N VAL A 207 5.26 2.90 -11.16
CA VAL A 207 5.05 2.54 -9.76
C VAL A 207 6.11 1.54 -9.29
N ALA A 208 6.49 1.65 -8.02
CA ALA A 208 7.18 0.59 -7.32
C ALA A 208 6.49 0.30 -5.98
N ASP A 209 6.25 -0.97 -5.68
CA ASP A 209 5.62 -1.39 -4.44
C ASP A 209 6.62 -2.20 -3.62
N LEU A 210 7.00 -1.71 -2.44
CA LEU A 210 7.81 -2.47 -1.51
C LEU A 210 6.91 -3.10 -0.46
N GLY A 211 6.44 -4.30 -0.79
CA GLY A 211 5.75 -5.19 0.13
C GLY A 211 6.71 -5.86 1.12
N GLY A 212 6.18 -6.77 1.93
CA GLY A 212 6.98 -7.39 2.98
C GLY A 212 7.87 -8.55 2.52
N GLY A 213 7.43 -9.29 1.50
CA GLY A 213 8.20 -10.42 0.96
C GLY A 213 8.78 -10.19 -0.45
N SER A 214 8.30 -9.17 -1.17
CA SER A 214 8.73 -8.84 -2.53
C SER A 214 8.69 -7.34 -2.78
N VAL A 215 9.31 -6.92 -3.89
CA VAL A 215 9.16 -5.58 -4.45
C VAL A 215 8.77 -5.70 -5.92
N GLN A 216 7.85 -4.84 -6.35
CA GLN A 216 7.41 -4.75 -7.74
C GLN A 216 7.88 -3.44 -8.36
N MET A 217 8.18 -3.47 -9.66
CA MET A 217 8.36 -2.29 -10.50
C MET A 217 7.44 -2.45 -11.71
N ALA A 218 6.59 -1.45 -11.98
CA ALA A 218 5.70 -1.46 -13.14
C ALA A 218 5.61 -0.09 -13.79
N TYR A 219 5.79 0.00 -15.11
CA TYR A 219 5.64 1.23 -15.86
C TYR A 219 5.35 0.96 -17.33
N ALA A 220 4.68 1.91 -18.01
CA ALA A 220 4.37 1.76 -19.41
C ALA A 220 5.58 2.03 -20.30
N ILE A 221 5.74 1.23 -21.36
CA ILE A 221 6.80 1.32 -22.35
C ILE A 221 6.21 1.53 -23.75
N SER A 222 7.01 2.08 -24.66
CA SER A 222 6.61 2.24 -26.06
C SER A 222 6.46 0.89 -26.77
N ASP A 223 5.67 0.85 -27.84
CA ASP A 223 5.52 -0.32 -28.71
C ASP A 223 6.85 -0.86 -29.25
N ASP A 224 7.82 0.01 -29.55
CA ASP A 224 9.16 -0.40 -30.02
C ASP A 224 9.95 -1.15 -28.94
N VAL A 225 9.98 -0.62 -27.72
CA VAL A 225 10.60 -1.30 -26.57
C VAL A 225 9.89 -2.61 -26.28
N ALA A 226 8.55 -2.65 -26.32
CA ALA A 226 7.77 -3.87 -26.10
C ALA A 226 8.02 -4.93 -27.18
N SER A 227 8.11 -4.53 -28.45
CA SER A 227 8.38 -5.44 -29.58
C SER A 227 9.78 -6.05 -29.54
N ASN A 228 10.72 -5.38 -28.88
CA ASN A 228 12.09 -5.85 -28.67
C ASN A 228 12.33 -6.40 -27.25
N ALA A 229 11.27 -6.52 -26.44
CA ALA A 229 11.38 -7.01 -25.07
C ALA A 229 11.72 -8.51 -25.07
N PRO A 230 12.54 -8.98 -24.12
CA PRO A 230 12.64 -10.41 -23.84
C PRO A 230 11.27 -10.94 -23.38
N ASP A 231 10.92 -12.15 -23.82
CA ASP A 231 9.62 -12.73 -23.49
C ASP A 231 9.47 -12.96 -21.98
N TYR A 232 10.49 -13.55 -21.35
CA TYR A 232 10.42 -14.04 -19.97
C TYR A 232 11.63 -13.63 -19.13
N ALA A 233 11.36 -13.36 -17.86
CA ALA A 233 12.36 -13.18 -16.82
C ALA A 233 12.96 -14.51 -16.35
N PRO A 234 14.08 -14.51 -15.60
CA PRO A 234 14.70 -15.73 -15.09
C PRO A 234 13.77 -16.61 -14.24
N ASN A 235 12.76 -16.02 -13.61
CA ASN A 235 11.74 -16.74 -12.82
C ASN A 235 10.58 -17.30 -13.66
N GLY A 236 10.58 -17.08 -14.98
CA GLY A 236 9.56 -17.55 -15.92
C GLY A 236 8.41 -16.57 -16.14
N ASP A 237 8.33 -15.46 -15.40
CA ASP A 237 7.28 -14.47 -15.57
C ASP A 237 7.50 -13.64 -16.85
N ALA A 238 6.43 -13.28 -17.55
CA ALA A 238 6.54 -12.40 -18.71
C ALA A 238 6.94 -10.97 -18.29
N TYR A 239 7.87 -10.34 -19.00
CA TYR A 239 8.28 -8.97 -18.67
C TYR A 239 7.26 -7.90 -19.03
N VAL A 240 6.40 -8.17 -20.02
CA VAL A 240 5.47 -7.20 -20.57
C VAL A 240 4.05 -7.73 -20.46
N THR A 241 3.21 -7.00 -19.72
CA THR A 241 1.77 -7.22 -19.70
C THR A 241 1.10 -6.22 -20.63
N LYS A 242 0.34 -6.73 -21.61
CA LYS A 242 -0.45 -5.90 -22.52
C LYS A 242 -1.83 -5.68 -21.93
N ILE A 243 -2.22 -4.43 -21.67
CA ILE A 243 -3.53 -4.10 -21.10
C ILE A 243 -4.27 -3.16 -22.04
N SER A 244 -5.52 -3.50 -22.35
CA SER A 244 -6.45 -2.60 -23.04
C SER A 244 -7.25 -1.82 -21.99
N LEU A 245 -7.14 -0.49 -21.98
CA LEU A 245 -7.77 0.42 -21.02
C LEU A 245 -8.38 1.62 -21.74
N SER A 246 -9.69 1.85 -21.61
CA SER A 246 -10.38 3.04 -22.14
C SER A 246 -10.19 3.28 -23.65
N ASN A 247 -10.09 2.21 -24.44
CA ASN A 247 -9.75 2.20 -25.88
C ASN A 247 -8.28 2.52 -26.22
N SER A 248 -7.42 2.68 -25.23
CA SER A 248 -5.97 2.73 -25.37
C SER A 248 -5.37 1.37 -25.04
N THR A 249 -4.26 1.02 -25.66
CA THR A 249 -3.50 -0.20 -25.34
C THR A 249 -2.17 0.20 -24.75
N TYR A 250 -1.85 -0.35 -23.59
CA TYR A 250 -0.58 -0.14 -22.91
C TYR A 250 0.24 -1.42 -22.91
N HIS A 251 1.54 -1.27 -23.15
CA HIS A 251 2.53 -2.28 -22.84
C HIS A 251 3.17 -1.90 -21.51
N ILE A 252 2.90 -2.67 -20.47
CA ILE A 252 3.41 -2.41 -19.13
C ILE A 252 4.60 -3.33 -18.91
N TYR A 253 5.80 -2.77 -18.79
CA TYR A 253 6.90 -3.50 -18.18
C TYR A 253 6.52 -3.75 -16.73
N VAL A 254 6.60 -5.00 -16.30
CA VAL A 254 6.39 -5.36 -14.91
C VAL A 254 7.34 -6.46 -14.50
N HIS A 255 7.94 -6.31 -13.33
CA HIS A 255 8.70 -7.37 -12.71
C HIS A 255 8.54 -7.36 -11.20
N SER A 256 8.39 -8.54 -10.63
CA SER A 256 8.37 -8.77 -9.18
C SER A 256 9.63 -9.51 -8.75
N TYR A 257 10.42 -8.86 -7.91
CA TYR A 257 11.58 -9.48 -7.27
C TYR A 257 11.11 -10.13 -5.97
N LEU A 258 11.28 -11.45 -5.84
CA LEU A 258 10.96 -12.20 -4.62
C LEU A 258 12.16 -12.23 -3.67
N ASN A 259 11.92 -12.02 -2.37
CA ASN A 259 12.92 -11.96 -1.28
C ASN A 259 13.71 -10.65 -1.04
N PRO A 260 13.45 -9.54 -1.76
CA PRO A 260 13.84 -8.19 -1.35
C PRO A 260 12.61 -7.35 -0.91
N GLY A 261 11.65 -7.94 -0.20
CA GLY A 261 10.64 -7.16 0.54
C GLY A 261 11.22 -6.61 1.85
N THR A 262 10.51 -5.75 2.57
CA THR A 262 11.03 -5.16 3.83
C THR A 262 11.34 -6.21 4.90
N GLU A 263 10.38 -7.08 5.23
CA GLU A 263 10.55 -8.10 6.26
C GLU A 263 11.49 -9.23 5.80
N SER A 264 11.43 -9.62 4.51
CA SER A 264 12.32 -10.63 3.95
C SER A 264 13.76 -10.15 3.80
N SER A 265 13.98 -8.87 3.49
CA SER A 265 15.33 -8.30 3.40
C SER A 265 16.00 -8.25 4.76
N ARG A 266 15.29 -7.91 5.84
CA ARG A 266 15.84 -8.00 7.22
C ARG A 266 16.34 -9.41 7.53
N ALA A 267 15.51 -10.42 7.27
CA ALA A 267 15.91 -11.82 7.45
C ALA A 267 17.14 -12.18 6.60
N ALA A 268 17.18 -11.73 5.34
CA ALA A 268 18.30 -12.00 4.44
C ALA A 268 19.60 -11.30 4.90
N ILE A 269 19.53 -10.05 5.36
CA ILE A 269 20.68 -9.28 5.86
C ILE A 269 21.24 -9.92 7.14
N LEU A 270 20.37 -10.33 8.06
CA LEU A 270 20.79 -11.03 9.28
C LEU A 270 21.41 -12.40 8.97
N LYS A 271 20.86 -13.12 7.99
CA LYS A 271 21.40 -14.40 7.53
C LYS A 271 22.82 -14.28 6.97
N LEU A 272 23.18 -13.16 6.34
CA LEU A 272 24.53 -12.93 5.82
C LEU A 272 25.62 -12.86 6.91
N THR A 273 25.24 -12.54 8.16
CA THR A 273 26.16 -12.53 9.32
C THR A 273 26.09 -13.81 10.15
N GLY A 274 25.09 -14.68 9.90
CA GLY A 274 24.88 -15.91 10.66
C GLY A 274 24.73 -15.61 12.16
N ASP A 275 25.51 -16.31 12.99
CA ASP A 275 25.53 -16.12 14.44
C ASP A 275 26.40 -14.94 14.91
N SER A 276 27.04 -14.22 13.99
CA SER A 276 27.85 -13.03 14.31
C SER A 276 26.96 -11.81 14.52
N ASP A 277 27.50 -10.80 15.21
CA ASP A 277 26.80 -9.52 15.36
C ASP A 277 26.71 -8.79 14.02
N ASN A 278 25.66 -8.00 13.82
CA ASN A 278 25.33 -7.40 12.53
C ASN A 278 25.45 -5.87 12.58
N PRO A 279 26.29 -5.26 11.72
CA PRO A 279 26.55 -3.80 11.76
C PRO A 279 25.35 -2.94 11.37
N CYS A 280 24.25 -3.53 10.89
CA CYS A 280 22.99 -2.86 10.62
C CYS A 280 22.07 -2.73 11.84
N ILE A 281 22.35 -3.45 12.94
CA ILE A 281 21.55 -3.45 14.16
C ILE A 281 22.04 -2.36 15.10
N LEU A 282 21.11 -1.52 15.60
CA LEU A 282 21.45 -0.37 16.43
C LEU A 282 22.29 -0.73 17.65
N THR A 283 23.30 0.08 17.91
CA THR A 283 24.20 -0.05 19.06
C THR A 283 23.44 -0.22 20.37
N GLY A 284 23.72 -1.30 21.09
CA GLY A 284 23.10 -1.62 22.38
C GLY A 284 21.86 -2.52 22.30
N PHE A 285 21.38 -2.85 21.09
CA PHE A 285 20.34 -3.87 20.92
C PHE A 285 20.94 -5.28 20.88
N ASN A 286 20.29 -6.20 21.60
CA ASN A 286 20.61 -7.62 21.57
C ASN A 286 19.31 -8.43 21.66
N GLY A 287 18.93 -9.07 20.56
CA GLY A 287 17.72 -9.85 20.49
C GLY A 287 17.67 -10.74 19.26
N THR A 288 16.45 -11.07 18.85
CA THR A 288 16.18 -11.92 17.68
C THR A 288 15.10 -11.31 16.81
N TYR A 289 15.11 -11.70 15.53
CA TYR A 289 14.11 -11.34 14.54
C TYR A 289 13.47 -12.63 14.01
N ASN A 290 12.15 -12.73 14.06
CA ASN A 290 11.42 -13.90 13.55
C ASN A 290 10.80 -13.59 12.19
N TYR A 291 11.07 -14.44 11.21
CA TYR A 291 10.48 -14.35 9.87
C TYR A 291 10.26 -15.75 9.30
N SER A 292 9.03 -16.04 8.85
CA SER A 292 8.63 -17.34 8.29
C SER A 292 9.05 -18.54 9.16
N ASP A 293 8.74 -18.47 10.46
CA ASP A 293 9.06 -19.50 11.47
C ASP A 293 10.56 -19.78 11.68
N VAL A 294 11.43 -18.87 11.20
CA VAL A 294 12.88 -18.91 11.45
C VAL A 294 13.27 -17.74 12.33
N GLU A 295 14.04 -18.04 13.38
CA GLU A 295 14.64 -17.05 14.28
C GLU A 295 16.05 -16.67 13.78
N TYR A 296 16.28 -15.38 13.63
CA TYR A 296 17.56 -14.79 13.23
C TYR A 296 18.15 -13.99 14.38
N LYS A 297 19.45 -14.16 14.67
CA LYS A 297 20.14 -13.32 15.64
C LYS A 297 20.16 -11.86 15.16
N ALA A 298 19.75 -10.93 16.02
CA ALA A 298 19.72 -9.50 15.75
C ALA A 298 20.42 -8.75 16.90
N SER A 299 21.75 -8.65 16.83
CA SER A 299 22.57 -8.03 17.88
C SER A 299 23.62 -7.11 17.26
N SER A 300 23.88 -5.97 17.91
CA SER A 300 24.88 -5.00 17.46
C SER A 300 26.31 -5.42 17.80
N PRO A 301 27.31 -5.16 16.95
CA PRO A 301 28.73 -5.35 17.26
C PRO A 301 29.19 -4.52 18.45
N ALA A 302 30.33 -4.87 19.05
CA ALA A 302 30.92 -4.13 20.17
C ALA A 302 31.31 -2.69 19.82
N ASN A 303 31.67 -2.41 18.57
CA ASN A 303 31.94 -1.07 18.03
C ASN A 303 30.65 -0.33 17.59
N GLY A 304 29.48 -0.96 17.74
CA GLY A 304 28.18 -0.41 17.36
C GLY A 304 27.80 -0.62 15.90
N SER A 305 26.65 -0.08 15.53
CA SER A 305 26.19 -0.01 14.13
C SER A 305 27.08 0.89 13.28
N SER A 306 27.17 0.60 11.98
CA SER A 306 27.98 1.36 11.03
C SER A 306 27.32 1.41 9.66
N TYR A 307 27.13 2.61 9.11
CA TYR A 307 26.53 2.79 7.79
C TYR A 307 27.33 2.07 6.70
N ASP A 308 28.66 2.24 6.68
CA ASP A 308 29.50 1.67 5.61
C ASP A 308 29.55 0.14 5.67
N GLU A 309 29.68 -0.44 6.87
CA GLU A 309 29.69 -1.89 7.06
C GLU A 309 28.30 -2.50 6.82
N CYS A 310 27.24 -1.81 7.26
CA CYS A 310 25.88 -2.21 6.97
C CYS A 310 25.61 -2.19 5.46
N ARG A 311 25.98 -1.11 4.77
CA ARG A 311 25.80 -1.00 3.31
C ARG A 311 26.61 -2.06 2.57
N SER A 312 27.84 -2.33 3.00
CA SER A 312 28.64 -3.44 2.44
C SER A 312 27.96 -4.80 2.63
N THR A 313 27.24 -5.00 3.73
CA THR A 313 26.46 -6.22 3.97
C THR A 313 25.22 -6.27 3.08
N VAL A 314 24.46 -5.18 3.01
CA VAL A 314 23.24 -5.06 2.18
C VAL A 314 23.55 -5.28 0.69
N LEU A 315 24.65 -4.73 0.17
CA LEU A 315 25.04 -4.91 -1.24
C LEU A 315 25.22 -6.39 -1.63
N LYS A 316 25.54 -7.28 -0.68
CA LYS A 316 25.67 -8.72 -0.94
C LYS A 316 24.33 -9.43 -1.18
N LEU A 317 23.20 -8.79 -0.88
CA LEU A 317 21.88 -9.33 -1.19
C LEU A 317 21.61 -9.35 -2.70
N PHE A 318 22.22 -8.43 -3.43
CA PHE A 318 21.95 -8.21 -4.84
C PHE A 318 23.04 -8.86 -5.69
N ASP A 319 22.66 -9.73 -6.61
CA ASP A 319 23.58 -10.31 -7.58
C ASP A 319 23.82 -9.35 -8.75
N PHE A 320 24.64 -8.33 -8.52
CA PHE A 320 25.04 -7.37 -9.56
C PHE A 320 25.96 -7.97 -10.64
N ASN A 321 26.54 -9.14 -10.39
CA ASN A 321 27.48 -9.79 -11.29
C ASN A 321 26.81 -10.86 -12.18
N ALA A 322 25.52 -11.13 -11.98
CA ALA A 322 24.75 -11.98 -12.86
C ALA A 322 24.88 -11.54 -14.32
N THR A 323 25.05 -12.51 -15.21
CA THR A 323 25.14 -12.25 -16.65
C THR A 323 23.88 -11.56 -17.13
N CYS A 324 24.01 -10.32 -17.62
CA CYS A 324 22.93 -9.63 -18.28
C CYS A 324 22.82 -10.11 -19.73
N ALA A 325 21.81 -10.93 -20.02
CA ALA A 325 21.51 -11.41 -21.38
C ALA A 325 20.85 -10.35 -22.28
N HIS A 326 20.60 -9.16 -21.73
CA HIS A 326 19.82 -8.08 -22.33
C HIS A 326 20.64 -6.78 -22.35
N LYS A 327 20.09 -5.71 -22.95
CA LYS A 327 20.83 -4.45 -23.12
C LYS A 327 21.25 -3.84 -21.79
N ASN A 328 20.31 -3.74 -20.84
CA ASN A 328 20.52 -3.24 -19.49
C ASN A 328 19.74 -4.11 -18.52
N CYS A 329 20.36 -4.44 -17.38
CA CYS A 329 19.74 -5.20 -16.31
C CYS A 329 19.81 -4.42 -15.00
N THR A 330 18.92 -4.75 -14.07
CA THR A 330 19.01 -4.32 -12.67
C THR A 330 20.01 -5.21 -11.93
N PHE A 331 19.53 -6.20 -11.17
CA PHE A 331 20.32 -7.23 -10.51
C PHE A 331 19.78 -8.62 -10.89
N ALA A 332 20.55 -9.67 -10.59
CA ALA A 332 20.22 -11.06 -10.90
C ALA A 332 19.92 -11.31 -12.41
N GLY A 333 20.50 -10.50 -13.30
CA GLY A 333 20.34 -10.63 -14.75
C GLY A 333 18.96 -10.21 -15.26
N VAL A 334 18.15 -9.53 -14.44
CA VAL A 334 16.80 -9.12 -14.79
C VAL A 334 16.81 -7.89 -15.69
N TRP A 335 16.17 -7.96 -16.86
CA TRP A 335 16.02 -6.83 -17.76
C TRP A 335 15.30 -5.67 -17.06
N ASN A 336 15.84 -4.45 -17.19
CA ASN A 336 15.32 -3.28 -16.48
C ASN A 336 14.06 -2.64 -17.11
N GLY A 337 13.58 -3.17 -18.24
CA GLY A 337 12.43 -2.64 -18.99
C GLY A 337 12.76 -1.53 -20.00
N GLY A 338 14.04 -1.15 -20.12
CA GLY A 338 14.49 -0.10 -21.04
C GLY A 338 14.33 1.33 -20.52
N GLY A 339 13.61 1.53 -19.42
CA GLY A 339 13.33 2.83 -18.82
C GLY A 339 12.50 3.74 -19.74
N GLY A 340 12.82 5.03 -19.76
CA GLY A 340 12.18 6.00 -20.64
C GLY A 340 10.99 6.72 -20.00
N ALA A 341 10.16 7.34 -20.83
CA ALA A 341 9.21 8.36 -20.37
C ALA A 341 8.14 7.84 -19.39
N GLY A 342 7.67 6.60 -19.53
CA GLY A 342 6.71 6.02 -18.58
C GLY A 342 7.30 5.73 -17.20
N GLN A 343 8.62 5.76 -17.05
CA GLN A 343 9.33 5.66 -15.77
C GLN A 343 9.81 7.03 -15.25
N SER A 344 9.60 8.12 -16.00
CA SER A 344 10.18 9.43 -15.67
C SER A 344 9.57 10.10 -14.43
N GLU A 345 8.37 9.67 -14.03
CA GLU A 345 7.80 9.98 -12.73
C GLU A 345 7.41 8.67 -12.04
N LEU A 346 7.91 8.50 -10.81
CA LEU A 346 7.73 7.28 -10.03
C LEU A 346 6.96 7.54 -8.73
N TYR A 347 5.98 6.67 -8.48
CA TYR A 347 5.24 6.58 -7.23
C TYR A 347 5.67 5.31 -6.48
N LEU A 348 6.23 5.49 -5.30
CA LEU A 348 6.77 4.46 -4.42
C LEU A 348 5.77 4.19 -3.29
N ALA A 349 5.13 3.03 -3.32
CA ALA A 349 4.05 2.66 -2.41
C ALA A 349 4.54 1.83 -1.20
N THR A 350 3.63 1.60 -0.26
CA THR A 350 3.80 0.69 0.88
C THR A 350 5.02 1.04 1.73
N SER A 351 6.02 0.17 1.85
CA SER A 351 7.12 0.35 2.80
C SER A 351 8.02 1.53 2.46
N PHE A 352 8.05 1.96 1.20
CA PHE A 352 8.76 3.18 0.81
C PHE A 352 8.16 4.42 1.50
N TYR A 353 6.83 4.51 1.54
CA TYR A 353 6.12 5.55 2.26
C TYR A 353 6.26 5.41 3.78
N TYR A 354 6.02 4.21 4.32
CA TYR A 354 6.01 4.02 5.77
C TYR A 354 7.37 4.36 6.39
N LEU A 355 8.46 3.86 5.82
CA LEU A 355 9.80 4.19 6.32
C LEU A 355 10.12 5.68 6.20
N ALA A 356 9.71 6.33 5.10
CA ALA A 356 9.92 7.77 4.93
C ALA A 356 9.17 8.59 6.00
N ALA A 357 7.94 8.21 6.34
CA ALA A 357 7.15 8.86 7.39
C ALA A 357 7.71 8.59 8.79
N ASP A 358 8.09 7.34 9.07
CA ASP A 358 8.61 6.90 10.37
C ASP A 358 9.99 7.48 10.67
N ALA A 359 10.84 7.59 9.65
CA ALA A 359 12.14 8.25 9.74
C ALA A 359 12.04 9.79 9.69
N GLY A 360 10.86 10.35 9.42
CA GLY A 360 10.67 11.81 9.35
C GLY A 360 11.23 12.48 8.09
N ILE A 361 11.47 11.71 7.02
CA ILE A 361 11.80 12.24 5.68
C ILE A 361 10.59 13.00 5.12
N VAL A 362 9.38 12.49 5.37
CA VAL A 362 8.12 13.15 5.03
C VAL A 362 7.26 13.33 6.27
N ASN A 363 6.33 14.29 6.22
CA ASN A 363 5.36 14.46 7.28
C ASN A 363 4.44 13.22 7.35
N LYS A 364 4.39 12.54 8.50
CA LYS A 364 3.58 11.33 8.69
C LYS A 364 2.07 11.48 8.41
N ASN A 365 1.57 12.71 8.47
CA ASN A 365 0.17 13.04 8.19
C ASN A 365 -0.09 13.32 6.70
N ALA A 366 0.96 13.48 5.89
CA ALA A 366 0.82 13.71 4.46
C ALA A 366 0.64 12.36 3.75
N MET A 367 -0.42 12.21 2.95
CA MET A 367 -0.65 10.95 2.22
C MET A 367 0.30 10.74 1.04
N ILE A 368 0.92 11.82 0.58
CA ILE A 368 1.89 11.87 -0.51
C ILE A 368 3.06 12.74 -0.07
N GLY A 369 4.28 12.33 -0.39
CA GLY A 369 5.48 13.12 -0.17
C GLY A 369 6.45 13.03 -1.33
N LYS A 370 7.07 14.17 -1.71
CA LYS A 370 8.18 14.18 -2.65
C LYS A 370 9.49 13.97 -1.87
N VAL A 371 10.29 13.00 -2.28
CA VAL A 371 11.56 12.62 -1.65
C VAL A 371 12.62 12.38 -2.72
N ARG A 372 13.87 12.27 -2.32
CA ARG A 372 14.96 11.78 -3.17
C ARG A 372 15.62 10.57 -2.52
N PRO A 373 16.16 9.61 -3.26
CA PRO A 373 16.87 8.48 -2.66
C PRO A 373 17.99 8.92 -1.70
N ILE A 374 18.67 10.05 -1.96
CA ILE A 374 19.69 10.60 -1.05
C ILE A 374 19.15 10.93 0.35
N ASP A 375 17.87 11.27 0.49
CA ASP A 375 17.28 11.60 1.79
C ASP A 375 17.25 10.35 2.71
N TYR A 376 17.06 9.15 2.14
CA TYR A 376 17.17 7.88 2.86
C TYR A 376 18.61 7.60 3.33
N LYS A 377 19.62 7.91 2.50
CA LYS A 377 21.02 7.79 2.90
C LYS A 377 21.35 8.72 4.07
N ILE A 378 20.91 9.99 4.01
CA ILE A 378 21.16 10.97 5.08
C ILE A 378 20.57 10.46 6.40
N MET A 379 19.33 9.96 6.36
CA MET A 379 18.71 9.38 7.55
C MET A 379 19.37 8.07 7.98
N ALA A 380 19.88 7.25 7.06
CA ALA A 380 20.64 6.05 7.37
C ALA A 380 21.92 6.38 8.15
N GLU A 381 22.67 7.39 7.72
CA GLU A 381 23.89 7.84 8.41
C GLU A 381 23.62 8.35 9.83
N LEU A 382 22.45 8.98 10.06
CA LEU A 382 21.99 9.37 11.39
C LEU A 382 21.58 8.13 12.22
N ALA A 383 20.73 7.27 11.65
CA ALA A 383 20.22 6.07 12.28
C ALA A 383 21.36 5.14 12.75
N CYS A 384 22.34 4.86 11.87
CA CYS A 384 23.45 3.97 12.20
C CYS A 384 24.42 4.55 13.24
N LYS A 385 24.33 5.84 13.59
CA LYS A 385 25.08 6.47 14.70
C LYS A 385 24.27 6.56 16.00
N THR A 386 22.98 6.23 15.95
CA THR A 386 22.06 6.34 17.08
C THR A 386 22.08 5.04 17.88
N THR A 387 22.08 5.14 19.21
CA THR A 387 21.95 3.96 20.07
C THR A 387 20.50 3.51 20.16
N TYR A 388 20.26 2.23 20.51
CA TYR A 388 18.90 1.72 20.69
C TYR A 388 18.12 2.50 21.78
N GLU A 389 18.80 2.94 22.84
CA GLU A 389 18.21 3.73 23.92
C GLU A 389 17.73 5.12 23.44
N GLU A 390 18.49 5.76 22.54
CA GLU A 390 18.17 7.08 22.00
C GLU A 390 17.16 7.00 20.84
N ALA A 391 17.03 5.84 20.20
CA ALA A 391 16.31 5.67 18.94
C ALA A 391 14.85 6.16 19.02
N LYS A 392 14.13 5.90 20.12
CA LYS A 392 12.75 6.36 20.27
C LYS A 392 12.63 7.89 20.35
N THR A 393 13.65 8.56 20.86
CA THR A 393 13.69 10.03 20.90
C THR A 393 13.99 10.62 19.52
N VAL A 394 14.94 10.03 18.79
CA VAL A 394 15.33 10.48 17.44
C VAL A 394 14.24 10.19 16.41
N PHE A 395 13.66 8.99 16.48
CA PHE A 395 12.67 8.49 15.53
C PHE A 395 11.32 8.29 16.22
N SER A 396 10.76 9.39 16.75
CA SER A 396 9.56 9.36 17.59
C SER A 396 8.33 8.75 16.92
N ASN A 397 8.26 8.83 15.58
CA ASN A 397 7.14 8.30 14.80
C ASN A 397 7.18 6.78 14.64
N MET A 398 8.34 6.15 14.77
CA MET A 398 8.49 4.71 14.59
C MET A 398 8.03 3.93 15.82
N ASP A 399 7.36 2.80 15.61
CA ASP A 399 7.01 1.86 16.67
C ASP A 399 8.26 1.20 17.28
N GLU A 400 8.25 0.99 18.59
CA GLU A 400 9.43 0.51 19.34
C GLU A 400 9.96 -0.83 18.84
N VAL A 401 9.06 -1.70 18.37
CA VAL A 401 9.41 -3.03 17.83
C VAL A 401 10.29 -2.94 16.57
N TRP A 402 10.24 -1.83 15.84
CA TRP A 402 11.00 -1.63 14.59
C TRP A 402 12.27 -0.79 14.76
N LEU A 403 12.42 -0.09 15.89
CA LEU A 403 13.61 0.74 16.17
C LEU A 403 14.95 0.01 16.00
N PRO A 404 15.12 -1.26 16.40
CA PRO A 404 16.41 -1.96 16.23
C PRO A 404 16.89 -2.02 14.76
N TYR A 405 15.96 -1.93 13.81
CA TYR A 405 16.20 -2.19 12.39
C TYR A 405 16.25 -0.92 11.54
N ILE A 406 16.04 0.27 12.12
CA ILE A 406 15.93 1.50 11.31
C ILE A 406 17.20 1.83 10.50
N CYS A 407 18.40 1.58 11.05
CA CYS A 407 19.66 1.69 10.30
C CYS A 407 19.65 0.72 9.11
N MET A 408 19.29 -0.55 9.35
CA MET A 408 19.16 -1.58 8.30
C MET A 408 18.19 -1.17 7.19
N ASP A 409 16.98 -0.74 7.57
CA ASP A 409 15.90 -0.46 6.62
C ASP A 409 16.21 0.75 5.74
N LEU A 410 16.80 1.81 6.31
CA LEU A 410 17.19 3.01 5.55
C LEU A 410 18.37 2.73 4.61
N VAL A 411 19.37 1.97 5.06
CA VAL A 411 20.46 1.51 4.19
C VAL A 411 19.93 0.61 3.07
N TYR A 412 18.99 -0.28 3.40
CA TYR A 412 18.38 -1.20 2.47
C TYR A 412 17.59 -0.47 1.38
N GLN A 413 16.63 0.38 1.74
CA GLN A 413 15.81 1.09 0.74
C GLN A 413 16.65 2.04 -0.12
N TYR A 414 17.67 2.71 0.45
CA TYR A 414 18.60 3.50 -0.34
C TYR A 414 19.36 2.65 -1.37
N THR A 415 19.90 1.50 -0.95
CA THR A 415 20.64 0.58 -1.83
C THR A 415 19.74 -0.02 -2.91
N LEU A 416 18.49 -0.36 -2.56
CA LEU A 416 17.50 -0.86 -3.50
C LEU A 416 17.18 0.17 -4.58
N LEU A 417 16.90 1.42 -4.20
CA LEU A 417 16.55 2.48 -5.15
C LEU A 417 17.73 2.84 -6.05
N VAL A 418 18.93 3.04 -5.48
CA VAL A 418 20.08 3.56 -6.23
C VAL A 418 20.87 2.46 -6.90
N ASP A 419 21.32 1.46 -6.14
CA ASP A 419 22.23 0.45 -6.66
C ASP A 419 21.47 -0.63 -7.44
N ALA A 420 20.31 -1.08 -6.93
CA ALA A 420 19.54 -2.17 -7.56
C ALA A 420 18.65 -1.70 -8.71
N PHE A 421 17.90 -0.60 -8.55
CA PHE A 421 17.03 -0.05 -9.59
C PHE A 421 17.69 1.03 -10.45
N GLY A 422 18.85 1.55 -10.06
CA GLY A 422 19.61 2.49 -10.87
C GLY A 422 19.04 3.91 -10.88
N LEU A 423 18.23 4.30 -9.90
CA LEU A 423 17.72 5.67 -9.80
C LEU A 423 18.85 6.65 -9.47
N ASP A 424 18.78 7.86 -10.03
CA ASP A 424 19.72 8.92 -9.63
C ASP A 424 19.43 9.30 -8.16
N PRO A 425 20.44 9.34 -7.27
CA PRO A 425 20.26 9.72 -5.87
C PRO A 425 19.55 11.07 -5.64
N TRP A 426 19.63 11.98 -6.62
CA TRP A 426 19.07 13.33 -6.56
C TRP A 426 17.74 13.49 -7.29
N GLU A 427 17.30 12.45 -8.01
CA GLU A 427 16.00 12.44 -8.68
C GLU A 427 14.88 12.50 -7.64
N VAL A 428 13.88 13.35 -7.94
CA VAL A 428 12.71 13.51 -7.09
C VAL A 428 11.70 12.44 -7.45
N VAL A 429 11.40 11.57 -6.50
CA VAL A 429 10.36 10.54 -6.57
C VAL A 429 9.23 10.87 -5.59
N THR A 430 8.11 10.20 -5.75
CA THR A 430 6.94 10.38 -4.89
C THR A 430 6.77 9.16 -4.01
N VAL A 431 6.72 9.29 -2.70
CA VAL A 431 6.20 8.24 -1.82
C VAL A 431 4.71 8.44 -1.59
N VAL A 432 3.94 7.37 -1.62
CA VAL A 432 2.47 7.44 -1.60
C VAL A 432 1.86 6.40 -0.66
N LYS A 433 0.89 6.85 0.14
CA LYS A 433 0.00 6.02 0.95
C LYS A 433 -1.42 6.01 0.39
N LYS A 434 -1.94 7.21 0.10
CA LYS A 434 -3.25 7.42 -0.49
C LYS A 434 -3.17 8.47 -1.59
N ILE A 435 -4.04 8.38 -2.59
CA ILE A 435 -4.14 9.36 -3.68
C ILE A 435 -5.46 10.11 -3.55
N GLU A 436 -5.38 11.43 -3.68
CA GLU A 436 -6.55 12.31 -3.70
C GLU A 436 -7.37 12.04 -4.96
N TYR A 437 -8.67 11.84 -4.78
CA TYR A 437 -9.63 11.65 -5.85
C TYR A 437 -10.91 12.39 -5.49
N GLU A 438 -11.24 13.40 -6.28
CA GLU A 438 -12.31 14.35 -6.00
C GLU A 438 -12.19 14.97 -4.59
N ASP A 439 -13.07 14.62 -3.65
CA ASP A 439 -13.07 15.11 -2.27
C ASP A 439 -12.64 14.06 -1.23
N SER A 440 -12.12 12.91 -1.68
CA SER A 440 -11.63 11.84 -0.80
C SER A 440 -10.19 11.39 -1.13
N GLN A 441 -9.73 10.36 -0.41
CA GLN A 441 -8.39 9.78 -0.51
C GLN A 441 -8.46 8.25 -0.49
N LEU A 442 -8.11 7.64 -1.62
CA LEU A 442 -8.15 6.18 -1.79
C LEU A 442 -6.78 5.56 -1.58
N ASP A 443 -6.76 4.31 -1.09
CA ASP A 443 -5.53 3.55 -0.85
C ASP A 443 -4.71 3.35 -2.13
N ALA A 444 -3.40 3.62 -2.06
CA ALA A 444 -2.48 3.42 -3.17
C ALA A 444 -1.95 1.98 -3.17
N SER A 445 -2.86 1.03 -3.39
CA SER A 445 -2.59 -0.41 -3.46
C SER A 445 -3.16 -1.03 -4.73
N TRP A 446 -2.85 -2.30 -4.98
CA TRP A 446 -3.34 -3.03 -6.15
C TRP A 446 -4.87 -3.28 -6.13
N ALA A 447 -5.55 -3.10 -4.98
CA ALA A 447 -6.94 -3.51 -4.80
C ALA A 447 -7.90 -2.83 -5.80
N LEU A 448 -7.78 -1.53 -6.02
CA LEU A 448 -8.64 -0.80 -6.97
C LEU A 448 -8.41 -1.26 -8.42
N GLY A 449 -7.16 -1.47 -8.84
CA GLY A 449 -6.84 -2.02 -10.16
C GLY A 449 -7.47 -3.40 -10.40
N SER A 450 -7.46 -4.26 -9.38
CA SER A 450 -8.13 -5.58 -9.44
C SER A 450 -9.66 -5.45 -9.51
N ALA A 451 -10.23 -4.50 -8.76
CA ALA A 451 -11.67 -4.20 -8.82
C ALA A 451 -12.10 -3.71 -10.21
N ILE A 452 -11.35 -2.78 -10.81
CA ILE A 452 -11.62 -2.25 -12.16
C ILE A 452 -11.61 -3.36 -13.21
N GLU A 453 -10.64 -4.27 -13.13
CA GLU A 453 -10.61 -5.44 -14.02
C GLU A 453 -11.82 -6.36 -13.80
N SER A 454 -12.16 -6.64 -12.55
CA SER A 454 -13.29 -7.51 -12.18
C SER A 454 -14.62 -6.99 -12.68
N VAL A 455 -14.92 -5.71 -12.48
CA VAL A 455 -16.19 -5.14 -12.98
C VAL A 455 -16.19 -4.99 -14.51
N SER A 456 -15.01 -4.84 -15.12
CA SER A 456 -14.88 -4.75 -16.58
C SER A 456 -15.16 -6.07 -17.30
N SER A 457 -15.04 -7.22 -16.62
CA SER A 457 -15.38 -8.54 -17.19
C SER A 457 -16.87 -8.86 -17.19
N LEU A 458 -17.68 -8.11 -16.45
CA LEU A 458 -19.13 -8.33 -16.36
C LEU A 458 -19.83 -7.97 -17.67
N SER A 459 -20.79 -8.81 -18.10
CA SER A 459 -21.49 -8.68 -19.39
C SER A 459 -22.31 -7.40 -19.54
N SER A 460 -22.64 -6.73 -18.44
CA SER A 460 -23.34 -5.45 -18.37
C SER A 460 -22.45 -4.23 -18.65
N TYR A 461 -21.12 -4.41 -18.71
CA TYR A 461 -20.15 -3.34 -18.92
C TYR A 461 -19.55 -3.34 -20.33
N ARG A 462 -19.23 -2.14 -20.81
CA ARG A 462 -18.28 -2.00 -21.91
C ARG A 462 -16.92 -2.40 -21.35
N ARG A 463 -16.31 -3.49 -21.83
CA ARG A 463 -14.98 -3.97 -21.39
C ARG A 463 -13.98 -2.82 -21.36
N LEU A 464 -13.76 -2.26 -20.18
CA LEU A 464 -12.93 -1.07 -20.01
C LEU A 464 -11.49 -1.46 -19.74
N MET A 465 -11.27 -2.52 -18.96
CA MET A 465 -9.98 -3.15 -18.73
C MET A 465 -10.01 -4.64 -19.10
N TYR A 466 -9.00 -5.11 -19.83
CA TYR A 466 -8.64 -6.53 -19.89
C TYR A 466 -7.19 -6.72 -20.35
N VAL A 467 -6.54 -7.76 -19.82
CA VAL A 467 -5.24 -8.22 -20.31
C VAL A 467 -5.43 -8.89 -21.69
N VAL A 468 -4.54 -8.57 -22.64
CA VAL A 468 -4.62 -8.98 -24.06
C VAL A 468 -3.72 -10.15 -24.36
#